data_AF-A0A957RXA8-F1
#
_entry.id   AF-A0A957RXA8-F1
#
_cell.length_a   1.000
_cell.length_b   1.000
_cell.length_c   1.000
_cell.angle_alpha   90.00
_cell.angle_beta   90.00
_cell.angle_gamma   90.00
#
_symmetry.space_group_name_H-M   'P 1'
#
loop_
_entity.id
_entity.type
_entity.pdbx_description
1 polymer ?
#
loop_
_entity_poly.entity_id
_entity_poly.type
_entity_poly.pdbx_seq_one_letter_code
_entity_poly.pdbx_strand_id
1 'polypeptide(L)'
;YVARAADILLRRDRGAWDTLIDHIVSMSLAELPWATLEYAASRLDTLTEKQSSALASQMNTLVDTDSVDAEAAKNYQNLVFAIPSSHWSTGPLQAHAKKLRARLLALFNQPEYLSTYFPAARDLLSHAPNGEGAAFLKQLFEQAAGAPPAYPILHREMVGFWPEEDEQTGQYGPTNIAQRSIQFIRENPAVEGTGHVLESVVDLVDSGLAESSVRPDVSNVVAVLWPHAPGFIVACLEKIAGYISPSDVKTLVLGNQPKEAKVGDLQAVLSAVADANDEGRCTAIAKEILASAPKQIDDEPDGALSLWCSSLSSKETGVLKALIHDDGLNDDQRERVLRYAITHSDALGLEFFTESLPATLAKPEEPKSVSAIVAKMDDIARLASSRDQKNALVSSLIPSMPDLPREALSVIARVVHRAGGKGALERSSEILEKLDTDQLQIVSEEFPDSKILARYTTDSEGKAAE
;
A
#
# COMPACT_ATOMS: atom_id res chain seq x y z
N TYR A 1 -13.65 41.05 -29.92
CA TYR A 1 -14.28 42.33 -30.36
C TYR A 1 -15.26 42.88 -29.33
N VAL A 2 -16.14 42.05 -28.74
CA VAL A 2 -17.14 42.47 -27.73
C VAL A 2 -16.52 43.15 -26.50
N ALA A 3 -15.53 42.54 -25.83
CA ALA A 3 -14.87 43.13 -24.65
C ALA A 3 -14.25 44.52 -24.92
N ARG A 4 -13.61 44.70 -26.09
CA ARG A 4 -13.02 45.99 -26.49
C ARG A 4 -14.07 47.06 -26.76
N ALA A 5 -15.19 46.68 -27.37
CA ALA A 5 -16.32 47.59 -27.58
C ALA A 5 -16.97 47.98 -26.24
N ALA A 6 -17.16 47.02 -25.33
CA ALA A 6 -17.69 47.26 -24.00
C ALA A 6 -16.77 48.17 -23.16
N ASP A 7 -15.44 48.01 -23.23
CA ASP A 7 -14.50 48.92 -22.57
C ASP A 7 -14.53 50.36 -23.13
N ILE A 8 -14.79 50.51 -24.44
CA ILE A 8 -14.98 51.83 -25.03
C ILE A 8 -16.27 52.47 -24.50
N LEU A 9 -17.37 51.70 -24.40
CA LEU A 9 -18.63 52.17 -23.81
C LEU A 9 -18.42 52.57 -22.35
N LEU A 10 -17.80 51.72 -21.53
CA LEU A 10 -17.52 52.01 -20.12
C LEU A 10 -16.82 53.36 -19.92
N ARG A 11 -15.88 53.72 -20.82
CA ARG A 11 -15.10 54.96 -20.74
C ARG A 11 -15.80 56.18 -21.34
N ARG A 12 -16.68 56.00 -22.33
CA ARG A 12 -17.24 57.11 -23.13
C ARG A 12 -18.74 57.34 -22.95
N ASP A 13 -19.49 56.30 -22.61
CA ASP A 13 -20.93 56.33 -22.43
C ASP A 13 -21.34 55.27 -21.39
N ARG A 14 -21.33 55.70 -20.11
CA ARG A 14 -21.63 54.83 -18.99
C ARG A 14 -23.07 54.29 -19.04
N GLY A 15 -24.04 55.08 -19.53
CA GLY A 15 -25.43 54.65 -19.62
C GLY A 15 -25.64 53.55 -20.66
N ALA A 16 -24.97 53.63 -21.81
CA ALA A 16 -24.97 52.57 -22.81
C ALA A 16 -24.26 51.30 -22.29
N TRP A 17 -23.19 51.45 -21.52
CA TRP A 17 -22.53 50.32 -20.86
C TRP A 17 -23.43 49.66 -19.80
N ASP A 18 -24.09 50.44 -18.95
CA ASP A 18 -25.02 49.92 -17.95
C ASP A 18 -26.19 49.17 -18.62
N THR A 19 -26.68 49.66 -19.76
CA THR A 19 -27.71 48.97 -20.57
C THR A 19 -27.20 47.63 -21.14
N LEU A 20 -25.96 47.59 -21.61
CA LEU A 20 -25.32 46.36 -22.07
C LEU A 20 -25.19 45.34 -20.93
N ILE A 21 -24.71 45.77 -19.77
CA ILE A 21 -24.61 44.88 -18.60
C ILE A 21 -26.00 44.41 -18.16
N ASP A 22 -26.98 45.30 -18.04
CA ASP A 22 -28.37 44.94 -17.69
C ASP A 22 -28.92 43.88 -18.66
N HIS A 23 -28.59 43.94 -19.95
CA HIS A 23 -28.95 42.91 -20.91
C HIS A 23 -28.21 41.59 -20.64
N ILE A 24 -26.90 41.62 -20.43
CA ILE A 24 -26.09 40.42 -20.13
C ILE A 24 -26.62 39.72 -18.86
N VAL A 25 -26.82 40.45 -17.76
CA VAL A 25 -27.33 39.91 -16.50
C VAL A 25 -28.85 39.66 -16.50
N SER A 26 -29.51 39.76 -17.65
CA SER A 26 -30.90 39.32 -17.86
C SER A 26 -31.05 38.05 -18.72
N MET A 27 -30.02 37.65 -19.47
CA MET A 27 -30.03 36.47 -20.35
C MET A 27 -29.60 35.20 -19.62
N SER A 28 -30.10 34.03 -20.04
CA SER A 28 -29.67 32.76 -19.42
C SER A 28 -28.16 32.55 -19.56
N LEU A 29 -27.51 32.00 -18.53
CA LEU A 29 -26.09 31.62 -18.59
C LEU A 29 -25.80 30.61 -19.72
N ALA A 30 -26.79 29.81 -20.11
CA ALA A 30 -26.69 28.87 -21.22
C ALA A 30 -26.63 29.57 -22.60
N GLU A 31 -27.23 30.75 -22.72
CA GLU A 31 -27.37 31.49 -23.99
C GLU A 31 -26.21 32.46 -24.23
N LEU A 32 -25.42 32.73 -23.20
CA LEU A 32 -24.34 33.71 -23.24
C LEU A 32 -23.01 33.05 -23.66
N PRO A 33 -22.33 33.60 -24.69
CA PRO A 33 -20.97 33.17 -25.00
C PRO A 33 -20.02 33.43 -23.83
N TRP A 34 -19.10 32.50 -23.57
CA TRP A 34 -18.13 32.61 -22.46
C TRP A 34 -17.40 33.96 -22.39
N ALA A 35 -16.94 34.49 -23.52
CA ALA A 35 -16.24 35.78 -23.57
C ALA A 35 -17.07 36.97 -23.04
N THR A 36 -18.39 36.85 -23.03
CA THR A 36 -19.32 37.86 -22.47
C THR A 36 -19.40 37.73 -20.94
N LEU A 37 -19.48 36.49 -20.44
CA LEU A 37 -19.50 36.20 -19.01
C LEU A 37 -18.16 36.52 -18.35
N GLU A 38 -17.05 36.17 -18.99
CA GLU A 38 -15.70 36.51 -18.58
C GLU A 38 -15.51 38.03 -18.47
N TYR A 39 -16.02 38.78 -19.45
CA TYR A 39 -15.98 40.24 -19.41
C TYR A 39 -16.76 40.79 -18.19
N ALA A 40 -17.99 40.30 -17.97
CA ALA A 40 -18.81 40.72 -16.83
C ALA A 40 -18.13 40.39 -15.49
N ALA A 41 -17.55 39.19 -15.35
CA ALA A 41 -16.80 38.76 -14.17
C ALA A 41 -15.58 39.67 -13.89
N SER A 42 -14.84 40.04 -14.94
CA SER A 42 -13.66 40.91 -14.84
C SER A 42 -13.96 42.38 -14.46
N ARG A 43 -15.24 42.74 -14.43
CA ARG A 43 -15.74 44.12 -14.21
C ARG A 43 -16.70 44.22 -13.01
N LEU A 44 -16.69 43.22 -12.13
CA LEU A 44 -17.55 43.19 -10.94
C LEU A 44 -17.44 44.41 -10.03
N ASP A 45 -16.24 44.99 -9.91
CA ASP A 45 -15.96 46.23 -9.18
C ASP A 45 -16.69 47.46 -9.76
N THR A 46 -16.99 47.41 -11.06
CA THR A 46 -17.70 48.48 -11.77
C THR A 46 -19.20 48.24 -11.90
N LEU A 47 -19.72 47.08 -11.48
CA LEU A 47 -21.15 46.80 -11.52
C LEU A 47 -21.89 47.52 -10.39
N THR A 48 -23.13 47.92 -10.67
CA THR A 48 -24.05 48.39 -9.63
C THR A 48 -24.54 47.22 -8.76
N GLU A 49 -25.00 47.50 -7.54
CA GLU A 49 -25.57 46.47 -6.66
C GLU A 49 -26.75 45.72 -7.32
N LYS A 50 -27.56 46.42 -8.12
CA LYS A 50 -28.66 45.84 -8.91
C LYS A 50 -28.13 44.82 -9.93
N GLN A 51 -27.08 45.16 -10.67
CA GLN A 51 -26.47 44.29 -11.67
C GLN A 51 -25.79 43.08 -11.03
N SER A 52 -25.07 43.27 -9.94
CA SER A 52 -24.46 42.18 -9.17
C SER A 52 -25.52 41.24 -8.58
N SER A 53 -26.64 41.79 -8.11
CA SER A 53 -27.79 41.00 -7.64
C SER A 53 -28.48 40.22 -8.76
N ALA A 54 -28.60 40.81 -9.94
CA ALA A 54 -29.15 40.13 -11.11
C ALA A 54 -28.24 38.97 -11.55
N LEU A 55 -26.92 39.18 -11.62
CA LEU A 55 -25.97 38.11 -11.91
C LEU A 55 -26.07 36.97 -10.89
N ALA A 56 -26.06 37.29 -9.59
CA ALA A 56 -26.24 36.29 -8.53
C ALA A 56 -27.59 35.56 -8.63
N SER A 57 -28.66 36.25 -9.04
CA SER A 57 -29.96 35.64 -9.31
C SER A 57 -29.94 34.64 -10.46
N GLN A 58 -29.19 34.90 -11.54
CA GLN A 58 -29.03 33.95 -12.65
C GLN A 58 -28.30 32.69 -12.21
N MET A 59 -27.20 32.86 -11.47
CA MET A 59 -26.47 31.76 -10.87
C MET A 59 -27.37 30.94 -9.93
N ASN A 60 -28.24 31.62 -9.17
CA ASN A 60 -29.24 30.97 -8.31
C ASN A 60 -30.28 30.16 -9.09
N THR A 61 -30.80 30.69 -10.21
CA THR A 61 -31.74 29.97 -11.06
C THR A 61 -31.16 28.66 -11.58
N LEU A 62 -29.88 28.65 -11.93
CA LEU A 62 -29.21 27.46 -12.43
C LEU A 62 -28.95 26.41 -11.33
N VAL A 63 -28.51 26.81 -10.14
CA VAL A 63 -28.31 25.84 -9.04
C VAL A 63 -29.65 25.32 -8.50
N ASP A 64 -30.74 26.08 -8.64
CA ASP A 64 -32.06 25.61 -8.21
C ASP A 64 -32.68 24.54 -9.13
N THR A 65 -32.22 24.39 -10.38
CA THR A 65 -32.75 23.35 -11.27
C THR A 65 -32.30 21.95 -10.86
N ASP A 66 -33.25 21.01 -10.79
CA ASP A 66 -32.98 19.60 -10.46
C ASP A 66 -32.21 18.88 -11.59
N SER A 67 -32.42 19.28 -12.85
CA SER A 67 -31.74 18.72 -14.01
C SER A 67 -30.43 19.46 -14.31
N VAL A 68 -29.36 18.72 -14.57
CA VAL A 68 -28.08 19.28 -15.01
C VAL A 68 -28.10 19.54 -16.52
N ASP A 69 -28.02 20.81 -16.91
CA ASP A 69 -27.66 21.22 -18.27
C ASP A 69 -26.13 21.36 -18.36
N ALA A 70 -25.48 20.54 -19.19
CA ALA A 70 -24.03 20.46 -19.27
C ALA A 70 -23.38 21.77 -19.77
N GLU A 71 -24.01 22.50 -20.69
CA GLU A 71 -23.48 23.75 -21.22
C GLU A 71 -23.64 24.88 -20.22
N ALA A 72 -24.82 24.98 -19.60
CA ALA A 72 -25.08 25.96 -18.55
C ALA A 72 -24.19 25.74 -17.32
N ALA A 73 -24.01 24.48 -16.90
CA ALA A 73 -23.14 24.10 -15.80
C ALA A 73 -21.67 24.44 -16.07
N LYS A 74 -21.18 24.21 -17.29
CA LYS A 74 -19.82 24.58 -17.69
C LYS A 74 -19.62 26.10 -17.63
N ASN A 75 -20.57 26.88 -18.17
CA ASN A 75 -20.51 28.34 -18.09
C ASN A 75 -20.55 28.84 -16.65
N TYR A 76 -21.33 28.18 -15.79
CA TYR A 76 -21.37 28.46 -14.36
C TYR A 76 -20.04 28.19 -13.66
N GLN A 77 -19.44 27.01 -13.85
CA GLN A 77 -18.14 26.69 -13.26
C GLN A 77 -17.08 27.69 -13.70
N ASN A 78 -16.98 27.95 -15.01
CA ASN A 78 -16.05 28.93 -15.54
C ASN A 78 -16.28 30.33 -14.93
N LEU A 79 -17.54 30.73 -14.79
CA LEU A 79 -17.90 32.01 -14.18
C LEU A 79 -17.44 32.06 -12.71
N VAL A 80 -17.68 31.01 -11.93
CA VAL A 80 -17.23 30.93 -10.54
C VAL A 80 -15.72 31.11 -10.43
N PHE A 81 -14.94 30.44 -11.30
CA PHE A 81 -13.48 30.54 -11.31
C PHE A 81 -12.94 31.88 -11.84
N ALA A 82 -13.68 32.57 -12.71
CA ALA A 82 -13.27 33.86 -13.26
C ALA A 82 -13.56 35.04 -12.32
N ILE A 83 -14.50 34.89 -11.38
CA ILE A 83 -14.82 35.93 -10.40
C ILE A 83 -13.65 36.09 -9.41
N PRO A 84 -13.07 37.30 -9.27
CA PRO A 84 -11.97 37.51 -8.33
C PRO A 84 -12.40 37.23 -6.88
N SER A 85 -11.55 36.53 -6.12
CA SER A 85 -11.81 36.09 -4.75
C SER A 85 -12.36 37.17 -3.81
N SER A 86 -11.92 38.41 -3.95
CA SER A 86 -12.38 39.56 -3.15
C SER A 86 -13.88 39.84 -3.28
N HIS A 87 -14.54 39.40 -4.36
CA HIS A 87 -15.97 39.64 -4.58
C HIS A 87 -16.87 38.60 -3.92
N TRP A 88 -16.37 37.42 -3.56
CA TRP A 88 -17.17 36.37 -2.92
C TRP A 88 -17.62 36.74 -1.50
N SER A 89 -16.96 37.73 -0.88
CA SER A 89 -17.38 38.31 0.40
C SER A 89 -18.40 39.43 0.28
N THR A 90 -18.89 39.75 -0.92
CA THR A 90 -19.91 40.79 -1.15
C THR A 90 -21.33 40.21 -1.08
N GLY A 91 -22.29 41.01 -0.61
CA GLY A 91 -23.65 40.56 -0.27
C GLY A 91 -24.32 39.64 -1.32
N PRO A 92 -24.45 40.04 -2.60
CA PRO A 92 -25.10 39.21 -3.61
C PRO A 92 -24.41 37.87 -3.88
N LEU A 93 -23.08 37.86 -4.00
CA LEU A 93 -22.31 36.65 -4.32
C LEU A 93 -22.14 35.73 -3.11
N GLN A 94 -22.01 36.30 -1.91
CA GLN A 94 -22.03 35.55 -0.66
C GLN A 94 -23.39 34.86 -0.46
N ALA A 95 -24.50 35.55 -0.78
CA ALA A 95 -25.83 34.95 -0.74
C ALA A 95 -25.98 33.80 -1.75
N HIS A 96 -25.41 33.94 -2.95
CA HIS A 96 -25.35 32.83 -3.92
C HIS A 96 -24.55 31.64 -3.39
N ALA A 97 -23.33 31.85 -2.87
CA ALA A 97 -22.50 30.79 -2.30
C ALA A 97 -23.22 30.05 -1.16
N LYS A 98 -23.92 30.78 -0.29
CA LYS A 98 -24.76 30.18 0.76
C LYS A 98 -25.89 29.31 0.18
N LYS A 99 -26.54 29.77 -0.89
CA LYS A 99 -27.60 29.03 -1.56
C LYS A 99 -27.09 27.77 -2.25
N LEU A 100 -25.95 27.84 -2.93
CA LEU A 100 -25.26 26.69 -3.51
C LEU A 100 -25.00 25.61 -2.45
N ARG A 101 -24.43 25.98 -1.29
CA ARG A 101 -24.21 25.05 -0.16
C ARG A 101 -25.51 24.41 0.33
N ALA A 102 -26.55 25.21 0.55
CA ALA A 102 -27.85 24.71 0.98
C ALA A 102 -28.45 23.73 -0.04
N ARG A 103 -28.25 23.98 -1.33
CA ARG A 103 -28.75 23.13 -2.40
C ARG A 103 -27.98 21.81 -2.52
N LEU A 104 -26.65 21.85 -2.38
CA LEU A 104 -25.81 20.64 -2.30
C LEU A 104 -26.20 19.76 -1.11
N LEU A 105 -26.52 20.35 0.04
CA LEU A 105 -27.06 19.61 1.18
C LEU A 105 -28.43 19.00 0.87
N ALA A 106 -29.32 19.71 0.17
CA ALA A 106 -30.63 19.17 -0.19
C ALA A 106 -30.56 18.02 -1.22
N LEU A 107 -29.54 18.03 -2.08
CA LEU A 107 -29.32 17.05 -3.15
C LEU A 107 -28.08 16.18 -2.88
N PHE A 108 -27.75 15.93 -1.61
CA PHE A 108 -26.57 15.17 -1.19
C PHE A 108 -26.51 13.74 -1.75
N ASN A 109 -27.64 13.21 -2.21
CA ASN A 109 -27.78 11.87 -2.76
C ASN A 109 -27.91 11.84 -4.29
N GLN A 110 -27.70 12.97 -4.98
CA GLN A 110 -27.79 13.08 -6.44
C GLN A 110 -26.39 13.16 -7.07
N PRO A 111 -25.82 12.05 -7.57
CA PRO A 111 -24.43 11.98 -8.02
C PRO A 111 -24.10 12.98 -9.13
N GLU A 112 -24.98 13.09 -10.13
CA GLU A 112 -24.80 14.00 -11.27
C GLU A 112 -24.76 15.47 -10.82
N TYR A 113 -25.68 15.87 -9.93
CA TYR A 113 -25.72 17.22 -9.38
C TYR A 113 -24.45 17.54 -8.58
N LEU A 114 -24.00 16.63 -7.72
CA LEU A 114 -22.77 16.80 -6.94
C LEU A 114 -21.55 16.91 -7.84
N SER A 115 -21.40 16.02 -8.82
CA SER A 115 -20.27 16.04 -9.76
C SER A 115 -20.18 17.36 -10.54
N THR A 116 -21.31 18.02 -10.72
CA THR A 116 -21.42 19.27 -11.47
C THR A 116 -21.14 20.48 -10.60
N TYR A 117 -21.74 20.57 -9.40
CA TYR A 117 -21.77 21.83 -8.65
C TYR A 117 -20.86 21.82 -7.41
N PHE A 118 -20.46 20.65 -6.91
CA PHE A 118 -19.56 20.57 -5.76
C PHE A 118 -18.15 21.13 -6.03
N PRO A 119 -17.51 20.95 -7.22
CA PRO A 119 -16.21 21.55 -7.50
C PRO A 119 -16.20 23.07 -7.33
N ALA A 120 -17.27 23.74 -7.80
CA ALA A 120 -17.44 25.18 -7.61
C ALA A 120 -17.63 25.53 -6.13
N ALA A 121 -18.44 24.76 -5.38
CA ALA A 121 -18.64 25.00 -3.96
C ALA A 121 -17.37 24.81 -3.12
N ARG A 122 -16.53 23.83 -3.47
CA ARG A 122 -15.23 23.57 -2.86
C ARG A 122 -14.33 24.79 -2.94
N ASP A 123 -14.20 25.39 -4.13
CA ASP A 123 -13.35 26.56 -4.33
C ASP A 123 -13.87 27.79 -3.58
N LEU A 124 -15.17 27.82 -3.28
CA LEU A 124 -15.82 28.87 -2.48
C LEU A 124 -15.75 28.64 -0.96
N LEU A 125 -15.21 27.52 -0.48
CA LEU A 125 -15.14 27.21 0.96
C LEU A 125 -14.36 28.27 1.74
N SER A 126 -13.22 28.71 1.20
CA SER A 126 -12.35 29.72 1.83
C SER A 126 -13.01 31.11 1.95
N HIS A 127 -14.10 31.34 1.23
CA HIS A 127 -14.86 32.59 1.22
C HIS A 127 -16.14 32.52 2.06
N ALA A 128 -16.38 31.40 2.74
CA ALA A 128 -17.47 31.27 3.69
C ALA A 128 -17.29 32.23 4.88
N PRO A 129 -18.38 32.81 5.43
CA PRO A 129 -18.33 33.42 6.75
C PRO A 129 -17.81 32.45 7.81
N ASN A 130 -17.14 32.96 8.85
CA ASN A 130 -16.43 32.20 9.87
C ASN A 130 -17.21 30.94 10.32
N GLY A 131 -16.64 29.76 10.06
CA GLY A 131 -17.18 28.46 10.45
C GLY A 131 -18.31 27.89 9.59
N GLU A 132 -18.90 28.66 8.67
CA GLU A 132 -19.97 28.14 7.78
C GLU A 132 -19.45 27.10 6.79
N GLY A 133 -18.19 27.22 6.34
CA GLY A 133 -17.54 26.24 5.48
C GLY A 133 -17.39 24.89 6.16
N ALA A 134 -16.87 24.88 7.39
CA ALA A 134 -16.75 23.67 8.19
C ALA A 134 -18.10 23.01 8.50
N ALA A 135 -19.11 23.78 8.89
CA ALA A 135 -20.44 23.26 9.17
C ALA A 135 -21.06 22.59 7.93
N PHE A 136 -20.89 23.20 6.75
CA PHE A 136 -21.33 22.63 5.48
C PHE A 136 -20.62 21.32 5.15
N LEU A 137 -19.29 21.28 5.22
CA LEU A 137 -18.50 20.06 4.94
C LEU A 137 -18.92 18.93 5.86
N LYS A 138 -18.97 19.20 7.17
CA LYS A 138 -19.37 18.21 8.18
C LYS A 138 -20.74 17.62 7.85
N GLN A 139 -21.73 18.47 7.64
CA GLN A 139 -23.10 18.02 7.38
C GLN A 139 -23.23 17.27 6.05
N LEU A 140 -22.56 17.74 4.99
CA LEU A 140 -22.62 17.13 3.67
C LEU A 140 -22.01 15.73 3.68
N PHE A 141 -20.81 15.57 4.24
CA PHE A 141 -20.14 14.26 4.28
C PHE A 141 -20.84 13.29 5.25
N GLU A 142 -21.43 13.78 6.33
CA GLU A 142 -22.24 12.94 7.24
C GLU A 142 -23.49 12.38 6.53
N GLN A 143 -24.22 13.22 5.79
CA GLN A 143 -25.41 12.80 5.04
C GLN A 143 -25.07 11.91 3.84
N ALA A 144 -24.06 12.30 3.06
CA ALA A 144 -23.65 11.60 1.86
C ALA A 144 -23.09 10.19 2.16
N ALA A 145 -22.54 9.94 3.35
CA ALA A 145 -22.10 8.60 3.74
C ALA A 145 -23.22 7.54 3.74
N GLY A 146 -24.50 7.95 3.71
CA GLY A 146 -25.65 7.06 3.52
C GLY A 146 -26.09 6.88 2.06
N ALA A 147 -25.41 7.51 1.09
CA ALA A 147 -25.74 7.50 -0.33
C ALA A 147 -24.53 6.98 -1.15
N PRO A 148 -24.39 5.64 -1.31
CA PRO A 148 -23.18 5.05 -1.90
C PRO A 148 -22.77 5.55 -3.29
N PRO A 149 -23.68 5.87 -4.23
CA PRO A 149 -23.29 6.42 -5.52
C PRO A 149 -22.78 7.87 -5.47
N ALA A 150 -23.13 8.62 -4.42
CA ALA A 150 -22.85 10.05 -4.30
C ALA A 150 -21.58 10.33 -3.48
N TYR A 151 -21.35 9.53 -2.43
CA TYR A 151 -20.25 9.74 -1.50
C TYR A 151 -18.86 9.74 -2.16
N PRO A 152 -18.52 8.80 -3.06
CA PRO A 152 -17.22 8.80 -3.73
C PRO A 152 -16.94 10.04 -4.58
N ILE A 153 -17.97 10.66 -5.15
CA ILE A 153 -17.83 11.87 -5.96
C ILE A 153 -17.33 13.02 -5.09
N LEU A 154 -17.90 13.19 -3.90
CA LEU A 154 -17.45 14.22 -2.97
C LEU A 154 -15.99 14.03 -2.56
N HIS A 155 -15.62 12.79 -2.24
CA HIS A 155 -14.24 12.46 -1.87
C HIS A 155 -13.26 12.74 -3.00
N ARG A 156 -13.58 12.35 -4.24
CA ARG A 156 -12.76 12.62 -5.42
C ARG A 156 -12.44 14.10 -5.56
N GLU A 157 -13.44 14.97 -5.41
CA GLU A 157 -13.26 16.41 -5.59
C GLU A 157 -12.48 17.08 -4.44
N MET A 158 -12.38 16.42 -3.28
CA MET A 158 -11.67 16.95 -2.11
C MET A 158 -10.21 16.51 -2.00
N VAL A 159 -9.75 15.52 -2.79
CA VAL A 159 -8.34 15.11 -2.80
C VAL A 159 -7.45 16.32 -3.13
N GLY A 160 -6.56 16.70 -2.21
CA GLY A 160 -5.67 17.85 -2.32
C GLY A 160 -6.33 19.21 -2.01
N PHE A 161 -7.58 19.22 -1.57
CA PHE A 161 -8.37 20.45 -1.33
C PHE A 161 -9.05 20.50 0.04
N TRP A 162 -8.71 19.58 0.95
CA TRP A 162 -9.20 19.64 2.32
C TRP A 162 -8.67 20.90 3.03
N PRO A 163 -9.56 21.75 3.61
CA PRO A 163 -9.10 22.96 4.26
C PRO A 163 -8.49 22.66 5.63
N GLU A 164 -7.47 23.41 6.01
CA GLU A 164 -6.94 23.41 7.38
C GLU A 164 -7.98 24.00 8.35
N GLU A 165 -8.11 23.40 9.53
CA GLU A 165 -8.98 23.94 10.57
C GLU A 165 -8.31 25.13 11.26
N ASP A 166 -8.93 26.31 11.15
CA ASP A 166 -8.52 27.54 11.82
C ASP A 166 -9.75 28.36 12.28
N GLU A 167 -9.53 29.58 12.77
CA GLU A 167 -10.61 30.48 13.22
C GLU A 167 -11.59 30.85 12.10
N GLN A 168 -11.16 30.85 10.83
CA GLN A 168 -11.95 31.23 9.68
C GLN A 168 -12.73 30.04 9.11
N THR A 169 -12.06 28.92 8.86
CA THR A 169 -12.65 27.68 8.35
C THR A 169 -13.58 27.05 9.38
N GLY A 170 -13.20 27.07 10.65
CA GLY A 170 -13.87 26.36 11.74
C GLY A 170 -13.53 24.87 11.81
N GLN A 171 -14.17 24.17 12.74
CA GLN A 171 -13.92 22.74 12.99
C GLN A 171 -14.97 21.87 12.30
N TYR A 172 -14.55 21.08 11.31
CA TYR A 172 -15.40 20.12 10.58
C TYR A 172 -15.15 18.67 10.98
N GLY A 173 -14.03 18.38 11.65
CA GLY A 173 -13.69 17.05 12.16
C GLY A 173 -13.18 16.11 11.07
N PRO A 174 -12.03 16.40 10.42
CA PRO A 174 -11.41 15.56 9.39
C PRO A 174 -11.20 14.11 9.84
N THR A 175 -10.80 13.87 11.10
CA THR A 175 -10.67 12.52 11.67
C THR A 175 -11.99 11.75 11.66
N ASN A 176 -13.12 12.40 11.97
CA ASN A 176 -14.44 11.75 11.96
C ASN A 176 -14.88 11.41 10.53
N ILE A 177 -14.60 12.31 9.57
CA ILE A 177 -14.84 12.05 8.14
C ILE A 177 -14.01 10.84 7.70
N ALA A 178 -12.73 10.79 8.06
CA ALA A 178 -11.84 9.68 7.72
C ALA A 178 -12.34 8.34 8.31
N GLN A 179 -12.74 8.32 9.58
CA GLN A 179 -13.30 7.12 10.22
C GLN A 179 -14.60 6.66 9.55
N ARG A 180 -15.52 7.58 9.24
CA ARG A 180 -16.77 7.22 8.54
C ARG A 180 -16.49 6.73 7.11
N SER A 181 -15.49 7.30 6.45
CA SER A 181 -15.04 6.91 5.10
C SER A 181 -14.48 5.49 5.08
N ILE A 182 -13.67 5.13 6.08
CA ILE A 182 -13.16 3.77 6.26
C ILE A 182 -14.31 2.79 6.48
N GLN A 183 -15.28 3.15 7.34
CA GLN A 183 -16.46 2.33 7.53
C GLN A 183 -17.26 2.16 6.23
N PHE A 184 -17.39 3.23 5.44
CA PHE A 184 -18.04 3.18 4.12
C PHE A 184 -17.33 2.21 3.17
N ILE A 185 -15.99 2.23 3.10
CA ILE A 185 -15.21 1.31 2.26
C ILE A 185 -15.47 -0.15 2.65
N ARG A 186 -15.54 -0.45 3.95
CA ARG A 186 -15.86 -1.79 4.45
C ARG A 186 -17.27 -2.25 4.05
N GLU A 187 -18.24 -1.34 4.09
CA GLU A 187 -19.64 -1.61 3.76
C GLU A 187 -19.89 -1.68 2.24
N ASN A 188 -19.11 -0.95 1.44
CA ASN A 188 -19.35 -0.72 0.01
C ASN A 188 -18.09 -0.90 -0.87
N PRO A 189 -17.31 -1.99 -0.72
CA PRO A 189 -16.02 -2.11 -1.41
C PRO A 189 -16.14 -2.25 -2.93
N ALA A 190 -17.28 -2.74 -3.43
CA ALA A 190 -17.55 -2.93 -4.85
C ALA A 190 -18.26 -1.75 -5.54
N VAL A 191 -18.61 -0.69 -4.80
CA VAL A 191 -19.26 0.50 -5.38
C VAL A 191 -18.25 1.25 -6.24
N GLU A 192 -18.70 1.71 -7.41
CA GLU A 192 -17.87 2.49 -8.33
C GLU A 192 -17.35 3.76 -7.64
N GLY A 193 -16.06 4.01 -7.78
CA GLY A 193 -15.41 5.17 -7.19
C GLY A 193 -14.99 5.02 -5.72
N THR A 194 -15.28 3.91 -5.02
CA THR A 194 -14.83 3.71 -3.62
C THR A 194 -13.32 3.89 -3.45
N GLY A 195 -12.52 3.67 -4.50
CA GLY A 195 -11.10 4.04 -4.56
C GLY A 195 -10.79 5.51 -4.24
N HIS A 196 -11.60 6.45 -4.71
CA HIS A 196 -11.46 7.88 -4.40
C HIS A 196 -11.73 8.18 -2.92
N VAL A 197 -12.56 7.37 -2.26
CA VAL A 197 -12.76 7.48 -0.81
C VAL A 197 -11.48 7.13 -0.08
N LEU A 198 -10.78 6.05 -0.48
CA LEU A 198 -9.47 5.71 0.07
C LEU A 198 -8.45 6.83 -0.19
N GLU A 199 -8.35 7.30 -1.44
CA GLU A 199 -7.43 8.36 -1.84
C GLU A 199 -7.62 9.64 -0.99
N SER A 200 -8.87 10.06 -0.80
CA SER A 200 -9.21 11.20 0.05
C SER A 200 -8.88 10.98 1.53
N VAL A 201 -9.05 9.76 2.06
CA VAL A 201 -8.68 9.45 3.45
C VAL A 201 -7.16 9.49 3.62
N VAL A 202 -6.43 8.93 2.65
CA VAL A 202 -4.96 8.97 2.62
C VAL A 202 -4.48 10.42 2.56
N ASP A 203 -5.09 11.26 1.73
CA ASP A 203 -4.78 12.69 1.63
C ASP A 203 -4.98 13.44 2.96
N LEU A 204 -6.07 13.17 3.67
CA LEU A 204 -6.33 13.72 5.01
C LEU A 204 -5.25 13.32 6.03
N VAL A 205 -4.81 12.07 6.01
CA VAL A 205 -3.78 11.54 6.94
C VAL A 205 -2.39 12.06 6.57
N ASP A 206 -2.07 12.12 5.29
CA ASP A 206 -0.77 12.57 4.77
C ASP A 206 -0.57 14.08 4.97
N SER A 207 -1.63 14.87 4.80
CA SER A 207 -1.63 16.31 5.07
C SER A 207 -1.66 16.65 6.58
N GLY A 208 -1.69 15.65 7.46
CA GLY A 208 -1.74 15.85 8.91
C GLY A 208 -3.07 16.44 9.44
N LEU A 209 -4.12 16.44 8.62
CA LEU A 209 -5.45 16.92 8.99
C LEU A 209 -6.20 15.89 9.84
N ALA A 210 -6.11 14.61 9.48
CA ALA A 210 -6.63 13.51 10.29
C ALA A 210 -5.56 12.96 11.24
N GLU A 211 -5.99 12.52 12.42
CA GLU A 211 -5.09 11.93 13.41
C GLU A 211 -4.42 10.65 12.89
N SER A 212 -3.17 10.42 13.31
CA SER A 212 -2.42 9.20 12.97
C SER A 212 -3.05 7.91 13.53
N SER A 213 -3.98 8.04 14.49
CA SER A 213 -4.78 6.93 15.05
C SER A 213 -5.61 6.20 13.99
N VAL A 214 -5.85 6.84 12.83
CA VAL A 214 -6.61 6.29 11.71
C VAL A 214 -5.77 5.35 10.82
N ARG A 215 -4.43 5.42 10.89
CA ARG A 215 -3.52 4.63 10.02
C ARG A 215 -3.74 3.11 10.07
N PRO A 216 -3.95 2.46 11.23
CA PRO A 216 -4.24 1.03 11.29
C PRO A 216 -5.53 0.66 10.53
N ASP A 217 -6.55 1.52 10.58
CA ASP A 217 -7.79 1.30 9.85
C ASP A 217 -7.61 1.50 8.33
N VAL A 218 -6.79 2.48 7.91
CA VAL A 218 -6.39 2.65 6.50
C VAL A 218 -5.67 1.40 5.98
N SER A 219 -4.70 0.89 6.74
CA SER A 219 -4.01 -0.35 6.44
C SER A 219 -4.98 -1.52 6.23
N ASN A 220 -5.97 -1.64 7.11
CA ASN A 220 -6.97 -2.70 7.02
C ASN A 220 -7.83 -2.62 5.76
N VAL A 221 -8.30 -1.41 5.38
CA VAL A 221 -9.18 -1.27 4.22
C VAL A 221 -8.46 -1.41 2.88
N VAL A 222 -7.12 -1.32 2.84
CA VAL A 222 -6.32 -1.64 1.65
C VAL A 222 -6.58 -3.09 1.20
N ALA A 223 -6.51 -4.05 2.12
CA ALA A 223 -6.76 -5.45 1.78
C ALA A 223 -8.22 -5.72 1.39
N VAL A 224 -9.18 -4.97 1.98
CA VAL A 224 -10.61 -5.05 1.63
C VAL A 224 -10.87 -4.54 0.22
N LEU A 225 -10.23 -3.43 -0.16
CA LEU A 225 -10.48 -2.77 -1.44
C LEU A 225 -9.66 -3.36 -2.59
N TRP A 226 -8.58 -4.10 -2.28
CA TRP A 226 -7.70 -4.74 -3.26
C TRP A 226 -8.43 -5.47 -4.39
N PRO A 227 -9.41 -6.36 -4.14
CA PRO A 227 -10.07 -7.11 -5.20
C PRO A 227 -10.92 -6.25 -6.14
N HIS A 228 -11.24 -5.01 -5.74
CA HIS A 228 -12.22 -4.14 -6.40
C HIS A 228 -11.59 -2.92 -7.08
N ALA A 229 -10.56 -2.33 -6.46
CA ALA A 229 -9.94 -1.09 -6.93
C ALA A 229 -8.40 -1.10 -6.74
N PRO A 230 -7.67 -2.07 -7.33
CA PRO A 230 -6.22 -2.21 -7.13
C PRO A 230 -5.42 -0.98 -7.60
N GLY A 231 -5.87 -0.32 -8.69
CA GLY A 231 -5.19 0.88 -9.22
C GLY A 231 -5.13 2.05 -8.23
N PHE A 232 -6.16 2.22 -7.39
CA PHE A 232 -6.18 3.27 -6.37
C PHE A 232 -5.24 2.98 -5.21
N ILE A 233 -5.10 1.71 -4.83
CA ILE A 233 -4.13 1.29 -3.81
C ILE A 233 -2.72 1.56 -4.30
N VAL A 234 -2.41 1.16 -5.55
CA VAL A 234 -1.10 1.40 -6.17
C VAL A 234 -0.78 2.90 -6.20
N ALA A 235 -1.73 3.74 -6.58
CA ALA A 235 -1.56 5.21 -6.60
C ALA A 235 -1.27 5.81 -5.20
N CYS A 236 -1.71 5.16 -4.12
CA CYS A 236 -1.52 5.63 -2.75
C CYS A 236 -0.27 5.05 -2.05
N LEU A 237 0.48 4.13 -2.68
CA LEU A 237 1.53 3.34 -2.00
C LEU A 237 2.61 4.20 -1.35
N GLU A 238 3.07 5.24 -2.02
CA GLU A 238 4.11 6.14 -1.49
C GLU A 238 3.74 6.71 -0.11
N LYS A 239 2.44 6.94 0.12
CA LYS A 239 1.91 7.52 1.36
C LYS A 239 1.61 6.47 2.44
N ILE A 240 1.19 5.26 2.04
CA ILE A 240 0.64 4.27 2.98
C ILE A 240 1.58 3.11 3.32
N ALA A 241 2.56 2.80 2.46
CA ALA A 241 3.38 1.58 2.56
C ALA A 241 4.10 1.42 3.92
N GLY A 242 4.56 2.53 4.51
CA GLY A 242 5.29 2.54 5.78
C GLY A 242 4.45 2.17 7.01
N TYR A 243 3.11 2.14 6.90
CA TYR A 243 2.25 1.78 8.03
C TYR A 243 1.26 0.64 7.73
N ILE A 244 1.35 -0.02 6.57
CA ILE A 244 0.61 -1.27 6.34
C ILE A 244 1.06 -2.32 7.36
N SER A 245 0.11 -2.91 8.07
CA SER A 245 0.37 -3.86 9.15
C SER A 245 0.74 -5.25 8.61
N PRO A 246 1.54 -6.05 9.36
CA PRO A 246 1.85 -7.42 8.96
C PRO A 246 0.62 -8.30 8.68
N SER A 247 -0.41 -8.19 9.51
CA SER A 247 -1.67 -8.94 9.33
C SER A 247 -2.43 -8.52 8.07
N ASP A 248 -2.36 -7.24 7.68
CA ASP A 248 -3.02 -6.75 6.48
C ASP A 248 -2.25 -7.14 5.22
N VAL A 249 -0.91 -7.18 5.24
CA VAL A 249 -0.11 -7.76 4.14
C VAL A 249 -0.46 -9.23 3.94
N LYS A 250 -0.56 -10.01 5.02
CA LYS A 250 -1.04 -11.40 4.93
C LYS A 250 -2.42 -11.48 4.27
N THR A 251 -3.35 -10.62 4.68
CA THR A 251 -4.71 -10.60 4.12
C THR A 251 -4.70 -10.21 2.64
N LEU A 252 -3.83 -9.29 2.24
CA LEU A 252 -3.65 -8.87 0.85
C LEU A 252 -3.15 -10.03 -0.05
N VAL A 253 -2.11 -10.74 0.39
CA VAL A 253 -1.49 -11.83 -0.39
C VAL A 253 -2.36 -13.10 -0.38
N LEU A 254 -2.91 -13.44 0.78
CA LEU A 254 -3.71 -14.67 0.95
C LEU A 254 -5.19 -14.48 0.59
N GLY A 255 -5.67 -13.24 0.47
CA GLY A 255 -7.04 -12.92 0.12
C GLY A 255 -7.39 -13.10 -1.35
N ASN A 256 -8.60 -12.66 -1.68
CA ASN A 256 -9.11 -12.65 -3.05
C ASN A 256 -8.26 -11.73 -3.91
N GLN A 257 -7.89 -12.20 -5.10
CA GLN A 257 -7.14 -11.40 -6.06
C GLN A 257 -8.11 -10.77 -7.09
N PRO A 258 -7.78 -9.59 -7.64
CA PRO A 258 -8.63 -8.92 -8.61
C PRO A 258 -8.65 -9.75 -9.90
N LYS A 259 -9.81 -9.84 -10.56
CA LYS A 259 -9.96 -10.65 -11.79
C LYS A 259 -9.10 -10.16 -12.96
N GLU A 260 -8.83 -8.86 -12.99
CA GLU A 260 -8.13 -8.18 -14.09
C GLU A 260 -6.75 -7.64 -13.69
N ALA A 261 -6.34 -7.79 -12.42
CA ALA A 261 -5.03 -7.32 -11.99
C ALA A 261 -3.94 -8.20 -12.61
N LYS A 262 -2.88 -7.53 -13.05
CA LYS A 262 -1.67 -8.25 -13.43
C LYS A 262 -0.95 -8.64 -12.14
N VAL A 263 -0.34 -9.81 -12.10
CA VAL A 263 0.48 -10.28 -10.96
C VAL A 263 1.52 -9.20 -10.54
N GLY A 264 2.00 -8.41 -11.49
CA GLY A 264 2.91 -7.28 -11.25
C GLY A 264 2.35 -6.18 -10.35
N ASP A 265 1.02 -6.02 -10.24
CA ASP A 265 0.42 -5.01 -9.36
C ASP A 265 0.56 -5.41 -7.89
N LEU A 266 0.35 -6.70 -7.55
CA LEU A 266 0.55 -7.19 -6.18
C LEU A 266 2.03 -7.13 -5.80
N GLN A 267 2.92 -7.54 -6.71
CA GLN A 267 4.36 -7.44 -6.52
C GLN A 267 4.79 -5.99 -6.24
N ALA A 268 4.26 -5.01 -6.98
CA ALA A 268 4.57 -3.60 -6.76
C ALA A 268 4.13 -3.12 -5.36
N VAL A 269 2.97 -3.57 -4.87
CA VAL A 269 2.52 -3.27 -3.49
C VAL A 269 3.49 -3.87 -2.47
N LEU A 270 3.84 -5.14 -2.62
CA LEU A 270 4.71 -5.83 -1.66
C LEU A 270 6.13 -5.26 -1.66
N SER A 271 6.68 -4.91 -2.83
CA SER A 271 7.97 -4.24 -2.93
C SER A 271 7.94 -2.86 -2.26
N ALA A 272 6.90 -2.05 -2.48
CA ALA A 272 6.77 -0.76 -1.82
C ALA A 272 6.68 -0.90 -0.28
N VAL A 273 5.94 -1.90 0.21
CA VAL A 273 5.88 -2.22 1.64
C VAL A 273 7.25 -2.68 2.14
N ALA A 274 7.93 -3.58 1.45
CA ALA A 274 9.25 -4.04 1.84
C ALA A 274 10.26 -2.88 1.90
N ASP A 275 10.25 -1.96 0.92
CA ASP A 275 11.15 -0.81 0.84
C ASP A 275 10.91 0.18 1.98
N ALA A 276 9.65 0.47 2.31
CA ALA A 276 9.26 1.42 3.34
C ALA A 276 9.50 0.94 4.79
N ASN A 277 9.82 -0.34 5.00
CA ASN A 277 9.92 -0.95 6.32
C ASN A 277 11.31 -1.58 6.57
N ASP A 278 11.71 -1.71 7.85
CA ASP A 278 12.96 -2.37 8.25
C ASP A 278 12.88 -3.91 8.18
N GLU A 279 14.02 -4.59 8.32
CA GLU A 279 14.12 -6.05 8.29
C GLU A 279 13.29 -6.73 9.39
N GLY A 280 13.18 -6.12 10.57
CA GLY A 280 12.40 -6.67 11.68
C GLY A 280 10.92 -6.72 11.36
N ARG A 281 10.40 -5.65 10.76
CA ARG A 281 9.02 -5.58 10.27
C ARG A 281 8.78 -6.48 9.07
N CYS A 282 9.75 -6.58 8.16
CA CYS A 282 9.68 -7.53 7.04
C CYS A 282 9.65 -9.00 7.51
N THR A 283 10.41 -9.31 8.56
CA THR A 283 10.38 -10.62 9.24
C THR A 283 9.02 -10.88 9.89
N ALA A 284 8.42 -9.88 10.54
CA ALA A 284 7.08 -10.02 11.11
C ALA A 284 6.00 -10.30 10.05
N ILE A 285 6.09 -9.67 8.88
CA ILE A 285 5.21 -9.97 7.73
C ILE A 285 5.39 -11.41 7.27
N ALA A 286 6.63 -11.87 7.09
CA ALA A 286 6.90 -13.24 6.69
C ALA A 286 6.32 -14.26 7.69
N LYS A 287 6.44 -13.99 8.99
CA LYS A 287 5.83 -14.83 10.04
C LYS A 287 4.31 -14.92 9.94
N GLU A 288 3.63 -13.81 9.67
CA GLU A 288 2.18 -13.81 9.45
C GLU A 288 1.78 -14.67 8.24
N ILE A 289 2.54 -14.62 7.14
CA ILE A 289 2.33 -15.47 5.96
C ILE A 289 2.57 -16.94 6.31
N LEU A 290 3.67 -17.25 7.01
CA LEU A 290 4.03 -18.60 7.46
C LEU A 290 3.03 -19.19 8.47
N ALA A 291 2.32 -18.36 9.23
CA ALA A 291 1.26 -18.81 10.14
C ALA A 291 0.04 -19.38 9.41
N SER A 292 -0.08 -19.17 8.10
CA SER A 292 -1.14 -19.74 7.26
C SER A 292 -0.62 -20.92 6.45
N ALA A 293 -1.51 -21.80 6.00
CA ALA A 293 -1.15 -22.88 5.08
C ALA A 293 -0.54 -22.32 3.78
N PRO A 294 0.38 -23.06 3.11
CA PRO A 294 0.91 -22.68 1.81
C PRO A 294 -0.23 -22.35 0.84
N LYS A 295 -0.12 -21.20 0.17
CA LYS A 295 -1.08 -20.78 -0.84
C LYS A 295 -0.37 -20.75 -2.18
N GLN A 296 -0.88 -21.54 -3.11
CA GLN A 296 -0.45 -21.48 -4.49
C GLN A 296 -0.86 -20.13 -5.10
N ILE A 297 0.12 -19.44 -5.68
CA ILE A 297 -0.07 -18.27 -6.53
C ILE A 297 0.67 -18.59 -7.83
N ASP A 298 -0.04 -18.48 -8.94
CA ASP A 298 0.41 -18.99 -10.24
C ASP A 298 0.81 -20.48 -10.18
N ASP A 299 1.99 -20.84 -10.68
CA ASP A 299 2.50 -22.21 -10.69
C ASP A 299 3.37 -22.56 -9.45
N GLU A 300 3.55 -21.62 -8.52
CA GLU A 300 4.37 -21.80 -7.32
C GLU A 300 3.56 -22.36 -6.14
N PRO A 301 3.86 -23.57 -5.61
CA PRO A 301 3.07 -24.21 -4.55
C PRO A 301 2.96 -23.39 -3.25
N ASP A 302 4.01 -22.65 -2.90
CA ASP A 302 4.02 -21.67 -1.81
C ASP A 302 4.27 -20.26 -2.37
N GLY A 303 3.48 -19.93 -3.39
CA GLY A 303 3.61 -18.68 -4.13
C GLY A 303 3.42 -17.44 -3.26
N ALA A 304 2.63 -17.49 -2.20
CA ALA A 304 2.48 -16.37 -1.26
C ALA A 304 3.79 -16.01 -0.53
N LEU A 305 4.49 -17.01 0.01
CA LEU A 305 5.80 -16.80 0.65
C LEU A 305 6.82 -16.35 -0.40
N SER A 306 6.81 -16.98 -1.58
CA SER A 306 7.76 -16.70 -2.65
C SER A 306 7.62 -15.27 -3.19
N LEU A 307 6.39 -14.80 -3.36
CA LEU A 307 6.08 -13.43 -3.78
C LEU A 307 6.55 -12.40 -2.74
N TRP A 308 6.34 -12.69 -1.45
CA TRP A 308 6.84 -11.82 -0.38
C TRP A 308 8.38 -11.77 -0.38
N CYS A 309 9.05 -12.91 -0.36
CA CYS A 309 10.51 -12.97 -0.27
C CYS A 309 11.19 -12.31 -1.48
N SER A 310 10.68 -12.53 -2.69
CA SER A 310 11.20 -11.86 -3.91
C SER A 310 10.95 -10.35 -3.92
N SER A 311 10.04 -9.83 -3.09
CA SER A 311 9.79 -8.39 -2.92
C SER A 311 10.81 -7.69 -2.03
N LEU A 312 11.61 -8.43 -1.25
CA LEU A 312 12.48 -7.88 -0.20
C LEU A 312 13.74 -7.20 -0.72
N SER A 313 14.09 -7.40 -2.00
CA SER A 313 15.30 -6.83 -2.61
C SER A 313 16.54 -7.11 -1.75
N SER A 314 17.29 -6.07 -1.33
CA SER A 314 18.51 -6.24 -0.53
C SER A 314 18.29 -6.78 0.90
N LYS A 315 17.04 -6.81 1.39
CA LYS A 315 16.69 -7.29 2.75
C LYS A 315 16.43 -8.80 2.79
N GLU A 316 16.34 -9.45 1.63
CA GLU A 316 15.95 -10.87 1.51
C GLU A 316 16.83 -11.78 2.38
N THR A 317 18.15 -11.68 2.22
CA THR A 317 19.11 -12.52 2.97
C THR A 317 18.98 -12.35 4.47
N GLY A 318 18.87 -11.10 4.96
CA GLY A 318 18.74 -10.80 6.39
C GLY A 318 17.44 -11.38 6.99
N VAL A 319 16.33 -11.17 6.29
CA VAL A 319 15.01 -11.70 6.70
C VAL A 319 14.99 -13.22 6.70
N LEU A 320 15.52 -13.88 5.67
CA LEU A 320 15.56 -15.35 5.61
C LEU A 320 16.44 -15.94 6.73
N LYS A 321 17.60 -15.35 7.01
CA LYS A 321 18.44 -15.76 8.15
C LYS A 321 17.67 -15.61 9.46
N ALA A 322 17.04 -14.46 9.69
CA ALA A 322 16.25 -14.22 10.89
C ALA A 322 15.15 -15.26 11.09
N LEU A 323 14.44 -15.64 10.02
CA LEU A 323 13.41 -16.69 10.06
C LEU A 323 13.99 -18.07 10.35
N ILE A 324 15.09 -18.47 9.70
CA ILE A 324 15.71 -19.79 9.91
C ILE A 324 16.22 -19.95 11.35
N HIS A 325 16.66 -18.87 11.99
CA HIS A 325 17.13 -18.89 13.37
C HIS A 325 16.03 -18.58 14.40
N ASP A 326 14.77 -18.41 13.97
CA ASP A 326 13.68 -18.06 14.88
C ASP A 326 13.12 -19.27 15.64
N ASP A 327 13.28 -19.29 16.95
CA ASP A 327 12.75 -20.38 17.81
C ASP A 327 11.22 -20.35 17.97
N GLY A 328 10.54 -19.28 17.52
CA GLY A 328 9.09 -19.18 17.51
C GLY A 328 8.43 -19.85 16.30
N LEU A 329 9.20 -20.22 15.27
CA LEU A 329 8.70 -20.99 14.12
C LEU A 329 8.69 -22.50 14.43
N ASN A 330 7.62 -23.17 14.00
CA ASN A 330 7.57 -24.63 14.03
C ASN A 330 8.29 -25.26 12.81
N ASP A 331 8.48 -26.57 12.85
CA ASP A 331 9.19 -27.32 11.80
C ASP A 331 8.58 -27.14 10.40
N ASP A 332 7.24 -27.17 10.27
CA ASP A 332 6.55 -26.93 9.00
C ASP A 332 6.82 -25.52 8.43
N GLN A 333 6.88 -24.51 9.30
CA GLN A 333 7.17 -23.13 8.89
C GLN A 333 8.63 -22.97 8.47
N ARG A 334 9.55 -23.54 9.24
CA ARG A 334 10.99 -23.47 8.94
C ARG A 334 11.33 -24.25 7.67
N GLU A 335 10.72 -25.41 7.47
CA GLU A 335 10.83 -26.19 6.23
C GLU A 335 10.47 -25.35 5.00
N ARG A 336 9.35 -24.60 5.05
CA ARG A 336 8.92 -23.73 3.94
C ARG A 336 9.94 -22.64 3.61
N VAL A 337 10.51 -21.99 4.63
CA VAL A 337 11.58 -20.99 4.46
C VAL A 337 12.81 -21.62 3.82
N LEU A 338 13.22 -22.80 4.28
CA LEU A 338 14.37 -23.53 3.73
C LEU A 338 14.14 -23.95 2.27
N ARG A 339 12.95 -24.44 1.93
CA ARG A 339 12.61 -24.81 0.54
C ARG A 339 12.67 -23.61 -0.39
N TYR A 340 12.17 -22.44 0.05
CA TYR A 340 12.30 -21.20 -0.70
C TYR A 340 13.78 -20.86 -0.92
N ALA A 341 14.58 -20.84 0.15
CA ALA A 341 15.99 -20.48 0.09
C ALA A 341 16.80 -21.43 -0.82
N ILE A 342 16.56 -22.74 -0.73
CA ILE A 342 17.20 -23.76 -1.57
C ILE A 342 16.85 -23.55 -3.05
N THR A 343 15.58 -23.25 -3.35
CA THR A 343 15.12 -22.98 -4.72
C THR A 343 15.80 -21.74 -5.31
N HIS A 344 16.09 -20.74 -4.48
CA HIS A 344 16.76 -19.48 -4.86
C HIS A 344 18.24 -19.47 -4.48
N SER A 345 18.86 -20.64 -4.36
CA SER A 345 20.21 -20.81 -3.83
C SER A 345 21.30 -20.10 -4.63
N ASP A 346 21.15 -19.99 -5.95
CA ASP A 346 22.08 -19.26 -6.83
C ASP A 346 22.11 -17.76 -6.50
N ALA A 347 20.98 -17.18 -6.11
CA ALA A 347 20.87 -15.75 -5.75
C ALA A 347 21.38 -15.47 -4.33
N LEU A 348 21.08 -16.37 -3.37
CA LEU A 348 21.52 -16.23 -1.98
C LEU A 348 23.01 -16.56 -1.78
N GLY A 349 23.56 -17.43 -2.63
CA GLY A 349 24.96 -17.82 -2.60
C GLY A 349 25.33 -18.76 -1.45
N LEU A 350 26.57 -19.27 -1.49
CA LEU A 350 27.05 -20.27 -0.54
C LEU A 350 27.13 -19.75 0.90
N GLU A 351 27.51 -18.49 1.09
CA GLU A 351 27.74 -17.88 2.42
C GLU A 351 26.49 -17.97 3.30
N PHE A 352 25.31 -17.70 2.72
CA PHE A 352 24.03 -17.87 3.39
C PHE A 352 23.87 -19.28 3.98
N PHE A 353 24.12 -20.32 3.18
CA PHE A 353 23.98 -21.71 3.64
C PHE A 353 25.04 -22.10 4.66
N THR A 354 26.28 -21.64 4.51
CA THR A 354 27.34 -21.96 5.49
C THR A 354 27.06 -21.38 6.87
N GLU A 355 26.31 -20.27 6.94
CA GLU A 355 25.89 -19.68 8.21
C GLU A 355 24.62 -20.31 8.78
N SER A 356 23.64 -20.63 7.92
CA SER A 356 22.30 -21.05 8.37
C SER A 356 22.15 -22.55 8.58
N LEU A 357 22.80 -23.39 7.76
CA LEU A 357 22.67 -24.85 7.84
C LEU A 357 23.05 -25.44 9.20
N PRO A 358 24.14 -25.02 9.87
CA PRO A 358 24.56 -25.65 11.12
C PRO A 358 23.49 -25.57 12.21
N ALA A 359 22.79 -24.43 12.29
CA ALA A 359 21.75 -24.20 13.27
C ALA A 359 20.50 -25.05 13.02
N THR A 360 20.13 -25.27 11.76
CA THR A 360 19.00 -26.16 11.42
C THR A 360 19.36 -27.63 11.63
N LEU A 361 20.57 -28.03 11.23
CA LEU A 361 21.01 -29.42 11.35
C LEU A 361 21.22 -29.86 12.81
N ALA A 362 21.45 -28.91 13.73
CA ALA A 362 21.56 -29.15 15.17
C ALA A 362 20.20 -29.33 15.88
N LYS A 363 19.07 -29.31 15.15
CA LYS A 363 17.71 -29.50 15.68
C LYS A 363 17.07 -30.81 15.16
N PRO A 364 17.51 -32.00 15.63
CA PRO A 364 16.97 -33.28 15.17
C PRO A 364 15.47 -33.47 15.42
N GLU A 365 14.89 -32.72 16.35
CA GLU A 365 13.46 -32.67 16.63
C GLU A 365 12.64 -31.94 15.55
N GLU A 366 13.30 -31.31 14.56
CA GLU A 366 12.71 -30.67 13.37
C GLU A 366 12.97 -31.51 12.08
N PRO A 367 12.39 -32.73 11.97
CA PRO A 367 12.74 -33.68 10.92
C PRO A 367 12.38 -33.20 9.50
N LYS A 368 11.36 -32.35 9.32
CA LYS A 368 10.99 -31.83 7.99
C LYS A 368 12.04 -30.84 7.49
N SER A 369 12.47 -29.93 8.35
CA SER A 369 13.53 -28.96 8.06
C SER A 369 14.85 -29.66 7.72
N VAL A 370 15.25 -30.65 8.52
CA VAL A 370 16.44 -31.48 8.23
C VAL A 370 16.28 -32.21 6.90
N SER A 371 15.12 -32.83 6.65
CA SER A 371 14.84 -33.55 5.40
C SER A 371 14.88 -32.65 4.16
N ALA A 372 14.36 -31.43 4.25
CA ALA A 372 14.37 -30.46 3.16
C ALA A 372 15.80 -30.08 2.75
N ILE A 373 16.69 -29.88 3.73
CA ILE A 373 18.11 -29.64 3.51
C ILE A 373 18.77 -30.88 2.89
N VAL A 374 18.60 -32.05 3.51
CA VAL A 374 19.26 -33.30 3.09
C VAL A 374 18.89 -33.68 1.67
N ALA A 375 17.62 -33.55 1.29
CA ALA A 375 17.13 -33.86 -0.05
C ALA A 375 17.79 -33.02 -1.16
N LYS A 376 18.36 -31.86 -0.80
CA LYS A 376 18.92 -30.87 -1.72
C LYS A 376 20.37 -30.50 -1.39
N MET A 377 21.02 -31.25 -0.51
CA MET A 377 22.39 -30.96 -0.08
C MET A 377 23.40 -31.02 -1.23
N ASP A 378 23.22 -31.96 -2.17
CA ASP A 378 24.07 -32.03 -3.37
C ASP A 378 23.92 -30.79 -4.26
N ASP A 379 22.76 -30.13 -4.28
CA ASP A 379 22.53 -28.89 -5.03
C ASP A 379 23.23 -27.71 -4.33
N ILE A 380 23.09 -27.59 -3.00
CA ILE A 380 23.81 -26.58 -2.19
C ILE A 380 25.34 -26.75 -2.32
N ALA A 381 25.83 -27.99 -2.27
CA ALA A 381 27.26 -28.28 -2.37
C ALA A 381 27.87 -27.86 -3.72
N ARG A 382 27.07 -27.79 -4.81
CA ARG A 382 27.53 -27.33 -6.12
C ARG A 382 27.83 -25.83 -6.16
N LEU A 383 27.27 -25.04 -5.25
CA LEU A 383 27.61 -23.61 -5.10
C LEU A 383 29.08 -23.43 -4.71
N ALA A 384 29.68 -24.42 -4.04
CA ALA A 384 31.08 -24.42 -3.66
C ALA A 384 31.99 -24.82 -4.83
N SER A 385 32.30 -23.85 -5.70
CA SER A 385 33.12 -24.05 -6.89
C SER A 385 34.63 -24.11 -6.58
N SER A 386 35.10 -23.31 -5.62
CA SER A 386 36.52 -23.21 -5.27
C SER A 386 36.91 -24.11 -4.10
N ARG A 387 38.22 -24.34 -3.93
CA ARG A 387 38.74 -25.12 -2.79
C ARG A 387 38.41 -24.46 -1.45
N ASP A 388 38.50 -23.13 -1.37
CA ASP A 388 38.23 -22.39 -0.14
C ASP A 388 36.73 -22.42 0.22
N GLN A 389 35.86 -22.30 -0.79
CA GLN A 389 34.41 -22.45 -0.63
C GLN A 389 34.04 -23.86 -0.15
N LYS A 390 34.64 -24.90 -0.73
CA LYS A 390 34.44 -26.29 -0.29
C LYS A 390 34.90 -26.50 1.13
N ASN A 391 36.05 -25.94 1.51
CA ASN A 391 36.53 -25.99 2.89
C ASN A 391 35.59 -25.27 3.85
N ALA A 392 35.07 -24.10 3.50
CA ALA A 392 34.11 -23.35 4.33
C ALA A 392 32.82 -24.17 4.57
N LEU A 393 32.26 -24.76 3.51
CA LEU A 393 31.09 -25.65 3.62
C LEU A 393 31.37 -26.88 4.48
N VAL A 394 32.53 -27.52 4.30
CA VAL A 394 32.94 -28.65 5.14
C VAL A 394 33.01 -28.25 6.61
N SER A 395 33.68 -27.13 6.89
CA SER A 395 33.86 -26.61 8.24
C SER A 395 32.55 -26.23 8.92
N SER A 396 31.54 -25.79 8.16
CA SER A 396 30.21 -25.52 8.71
C SER A 396 29.40 -26.79 9.00
N LEU A 397 29.57 -27.86 8.21
CA LEU A 397 28.76 -29.09 8.33
C LEU A 397 29.26 -30.06 9.41
N ILE A 398 30.59 -30.19 9.59
CA ILE A 398 31.18 -31.16 10.54
C ILE A 398 30.61 -31.02 11.97
N PRO A 399 30.46 -29.81 12.54
CA PRO A 399 29.97 -29.65 13.91
C PRO A 399 28.57 -30.23 14.17
N SER A 400 27.72 -30.29 13.15
CA SER A 400 26.34 -30.78 13.28
C SER A 400 26.21 -32.30 13.19
N MET A 401 27.25 -33.02 12.73
CA MET A 401 27.19 -34.47 12.50
C MET A 401 26.70 -35.30 13.71
N PRO A 402 27.12 -35.04 14.96
CA PRO A 402 26.72 -35.86 16.11
C PRO A 402 25.21 -35.85 16.38
N ASP A 403 24.53 -34.77 16.03
CA ASP A 403 23.11 -34.58 16.31
C ASP A 403 22.22 -35.10 15.18
N LEU A 404 22.80 -35.58 14.07
CA LEU A 404 22.04 -35.99 12.89
C LEU A 404 21.47 -37.41 12.99
N PRO A 405 20.23 -37.62 12.49
CA PRO A 405 19.72 -38.97 12.27
C PRO A 405 20.52 -39.69 11.19
N ARG A 406 20.55 -41.03 11.25
CA ARG A 406 21.39 -41.90 10.39
C ARG A 406 21.34 -41.55 8.90
N GLU A 407 20.14 -41.34 8.34
CA GLU A 407 19.96 -41.03 6.92
C GLU A 407 20.55 -39.66 6.55
N ALA A 408 20.32 -38.65 7.38
CA ALA A 408 20.90 -37.32 7.20
C ALA A 408 22.43 -37.36 7.34
N LEU A 409 22.94 -38.06 8.35
CA LEU A 409 24.37 -38.23 8.60
C LEU A 409 25.09 -38.83 7.40
N SER A 410 24.54 -39.87 6.77
CA SER A 410 25.13 -40.47 5.56
C SER A 410 25.26 -39.45 4.43
N VAL A 411 24.22 -38.65 4.18
CA VAL A 411 24.24 -37.63 3.12
C VAL A 411 25.25 -36.53 3.43
N ILE A 412 25.27 -36.02 4.66
CA ILE A 412 26.22 -34.98 5.08
C ILE A 412 27.66 -35.51 5.01
N ALA A 413 27.93 -36.72 5.52
CA ALA A 413 29.24 -37.35 5.45
C ALA A 413 29.73 -37.50 4.00
N ARG A 414 28.86 -37.95 3.09
CA ARG A 414 29.15 -38.04 1.66
C ARG A 414 29.52 -36.70 1.05
N VAL A 415 28.78 -35.65 1.35
CA VAL A 415 29.04 -34.30 0.84
C VAL A 415 30.36 -33.76 1.39
N VAL A 416 30.63 -33.93 2.69
CA VAL A 416 31.90 -33.55 3.30
C VAL A 416 33.07 -34.31 2.67
N HIS A 417 32.92 -35.61 2.39
CA HIS A 417 33.95 -36.38 1.70
C HIS A 417 34.21 -35.87 0.28
N ARG A 418 33.17 -35.69 -0.53
CA ARG A 418 33.26 -35.17 -1.91
C ARG A 418 33.88 -33.78 -1.99
N ALA A 419 33.66 -32.96 -0.96
CA ALA A 419 34.27 -31.63 -0.83
C ALA A 419 35.74 -31.66 -0.38
N GLY A 420 36.31 -32.84 -0.10
CA GLY A 420 37.70 -33.01 0.35
C GLY A 420 37.89 -32.85 1.86
N GLY A 421 36.82 -32.98 2.64
CA GLY A 421 36.80 -32.68 4.08
C GLY A 421 37.45 -33.70 5.01
N LYS A 422 38.04 -34.79 4.47
CA LYS A 422 38.69 -35.84 5.27
C LYS A 422 39.64 -35.28 6.33
N GLY A 423 40.59 -34.43 5.92
CA GLY A 423 41.58 -33.87 6.84
C GLY A 423 40.99 -32.87 7.85
N ALA A 424 39.84 -32.26 7.56
CA ALA A 424 39.15 -31.42 8.52
C ALA A 424 38.45 -32.28 9.58
N LEU A 425 37.72 -33.31 9.15
CA LEU A 425 37.04 -34.26 10.05
C LEU A 425 38.02 -35.00 10.96
N GLU A 426 39.14 -35.50 10.41
CA GLU A 426 40.19 -36.18 11.18
C GLU A 426 40.86 -35.29 12.26
N ARG A 427 40.81 -33.97 12.11
CA ARG A 427 41.32 -33.01 13.10
C ARG A 427 40.27 -32.58 14.12
N SER A 428 39.00 -32.88 13.88
CA SER A 428 37.89 -32.56 14.78
C SER A 428 37.66 -33.67 15.79
N SER A 429 38.67 -33.97 16.63
CA SER A 429 38.60 -35.04 17.64
C SER A 429 37.40 -34.90 18.58
N GLU A 430 37.04 -33.67 18.94
CA GLU A 430 35.86 -33.36 19.78
C GLU A 430 34.52 -33.79 19.14
N ILE A 431 34.44 -33.80 17.80
CA ILE A 431 33.25 -34.25 17.08
C ILE A 431 33.27 -35.78 16.99
N LEU A 432 34.43 -36.38 16.67
CA LEU A 432 34.57 -37.83 16.60
C LEU A 432 34.26 -38.53 17.92
N GLU A 433 34.60 -37.92 19.05
CA GLU A 433 34.29 -38.43 20.38
C GLU A 433 32.80 -38.34 20.76
N LYS A 434 32.02 -37.53 20.06
CA LYS A 434 30.57 -37.39 20.29
C LYS A 434 29.72 -38.33 19.43
N LEU A 435 30.31 -38.93 18.40
CA LEU A 435 29.62 -39.89 17.55
C LEU A 435 29.53 -41.24 18.27
N ASP A 436 28.34 -41.84 18.27
CA ASP A 436 28.17 -43.22 18.76
C ASP A 436 28.75 -44.25 17.77
N THR A 437 28.79 -45.53 18.17
CA THR A 437 29.34 -46.61 17.34
C THR A 437 28.65 -46.72 15.97
N ASP A 438 27.33 -46.54 15.91
CA ASP A 438 26.57 -46.65 14.66
C ASP A 438 26.85 -45.45 13.74
N GLN A 439 26.89 -44.25 14.30
CA GLN A 439 27.24 -43.03 13.59
C GLN A 439 28.67 -43.07 13.06
N LEU A 440 29.63 -43.56 13.87
CA LEU A 440 31.01 -43.77 13.45
C LEU A 440 31.11 -44.77 12.29
N GLN A 441 30.29 -45.83 12.29
CA GLN A 441 30.25 -46.77 11.18
C GLN A 441 29.75 -46.09 9.89
N ILE A 442 28.65 -45.34 9.95
CA ILE A 442 28.09 -44.60 8.80
C ILE A 442 29.13 -43.63 8.23
N VAL A 443 29.81 -42.88 9.09
CA VAL A 443 30.86 -41.95 8.67
C VAL A 443 32.06 -42.70 8.08
N SER A 444 32.48 -43.82 8.66
CA SER A 444 33.60 -44.63 8.15
C SER A 444 33.30 -45.21 6.75
N GLU A 445 32.05 -45.64 6.49
CA GLU A 445 31.60 -46.14 5.19
C GLU A 445 31.74 -45.09 4.07
N GLU A 446 31.45 -43.82 4.36
CA GLU A 446 31.62 -42.74 3.41
C GLU A 446 33.09 -42.27 3.28
N PHE A 447 33.98 -42.61 4.22
CA PHE A 447 35.41 -42.26 4.23
C PHE A 447 36.34 -43.49 4.32
N PRO A 448 36.31 -44.42 3.34
CA PRO A 448 36.99 -45.72 3.44
C PRO A 448 38.51 -45.65 3.59
N ASP A 449 39.13 -44.55 3.16
CA ASP A 449 40.58 -44.36 3.23
C ASP A 449 41.07 -43.74 4.54
N SER A 450 40.18 -43.40 5.48
CA SER A 450 40.55 -42.78 6.76
C SER A 450 40.95 -43.83 7.81
N LYS A 451 42.26 -43.90 8.06
CA LYS A 451 42.81 -44.75 9.13
C LYS A 451 42.45 -44.26 10.53
N ILE A 452 42.17 -42.97 10.69
CA ILE A 452 41.78 -42.38 11.97
C ILE A 452 40.35 -42.78 12.29
N LEU A 453 39.41 -42.61 11.35
CA LEU A 453 38.02 -43.04 11.54
C LEU A 453 37.93 -44.53 11.83
N ALA A 454 38.65 -45.37 11.06
CA ALA A 454 38.69 -46.81 11.30
C ALA A 454 39.14 -47.18 12.74
N ARG A 455 40.08 -46.43 13.32
CA ARG A 455 40.51 -46.63 14.72
C ARG A 455 39.43 -46.26 15.72
N TYR A 456 38.76 -45.12 15.54
CA TYR A 456 37.65 -44.70 16.39
C TYR A 456 36.51 -45.73 16.35
N THR A 457 36.19 -46.30 15.18
CA THR A 457 35.19 -47.37 15.06
C THR A 457 35.60 -48.60 15.87
N THR A 458 36.83 -49.12 15.70
CA THR A 458 37.30 -50.31 16.44
C THR A 458 37.40 -50.08 17.95
N ASP A 459 37.82 -48.89 18.38
CA ASP A 459 37.94 -48.55 19.80
C ASP A 459 36.56 -48.39 20.46
N SER A 460 35.55 -47.93 19.71
CA SER A 460 34.16 -47.83 20.17
C SER A 460 33.49 -49.20 20.26
N GLU A 461 33.69 -50.08 19.27
CA GLU A 461 33.21 -51.46 19.28
C GLU A 461 33.79 -52.26 20.46
N GLY A 462 35.09 -52.06 20.75
CA GLY A 462 35.76 -52.69 21.90
C GLY A 462 35.17 -52.26 23.24
N LYS A 463 34.78 -50.98 23.38
CA LYS A 463 34.14 -50.45 24.60
C LYS A 463 32.67 -50.84 24.75
N ALA A 464 31.96 -51.09 23.65
CA ALA A 464 30.55 -51.53 23.68
C ALA A 464 30.40 -53.04 23.98
N ALA A 465 31.49 -53.81 23.82
CA ALA A 465 31.54 -55.25 24.09
C ALA A 465 31.98 -55.62 25.52
N GLU A 466 32.47 -54.64 26.30
CA GLU A 466 32.74 -54.73 27.75
C GLU A 466 31.52 -54.27 28.56
#